data_AF-A0A2T9YQS4-F1
#
_entry.id   AF-A0A2T9YQS4-F1
#
_cell.length_a   1.000
_cell.length_b   1.000
_cell.length_c   1.000
_cell.angle_alpha   90.00
_cell.angle_beta   90.00
_cell.angle_gamma   90.00
#
_symmetry.space_group_name_H-M   'P 1'
#
loop_
_entity.id
_entity.type
_entity.pdbx_description
1 polymer ?
#
loop_
_entity_poly.entity_id
_entity_poly.type
_entity_poly.pdbx_seq_one_letter_code
_entity_poly.pdbx_strand_id
1 'polypeptide(L)'
;MNQLSFKQTEAQQPSQRSLTSRMGPGSSPHPATPAFHFCAESPNDHDRRTEMLDRKYGSYSRTDKNKKIRKKIKIFTSHNKKTKKNNNKFKLMTYNIQSVYNKVEEVELILQKASPTVLCLQETHLSQKTSLLRLSGYTCVESKKKFNKSRSAWDISELRSEYSWMTVKITSKLASGAKEKIIVVNIHTPHLSSHKNRMKKEIQEYLQNLIKKKSDKKIILAGDFNMDPKKTINWINKMGIGLTRTSVNNALGSRMKGTAIGRMIDHICSVNLHFQFIGASVIKNVDISDHFPVNSVWINSEITSYAEKTKKIDRKLITVEADKI
;
A
#
# COMPACT_ATOMS: atom_id res chain seq x y z
N MET A 1 32.61 71.38 -50.16
CA MET A 1 33.63 72.36 -49.75
C MET A 1 34.46 71.75 -48.64
N ASN A 2 35.79 71.93 -48.71
CA ASN A 2 36.82 71.80 -47.67
C ASN A 2 36.94 70.51 -46.83
N GLN A 3 38.11 70.37 -46.22
CA GLN A 3 38.64 69.19 -45.53
C GLN A 3 38.76 69.44 -44.01
N LEU A 4 38.95 68.35 -43.25
CA LEU A 4 39.78 68.16 -42.03
C LEU A 4 39.56 66.68 -41.61
N SER A 5 40.52 65.74 -41.45
CA SER A 5 41.92 65.76 -40.97
C SER A 5 42.00 66.29 -39.53
N PHE A 6 42.49 65.60 -38.49
CA PHE A 6 43.20 64.31 -38.34
C PHE A 6 42.96 63.78 -36.88
N LYS A 7 43.47 62.65 -36.31
CA LYS A 7 44.55 61.68 -36.63
C LYS A 7 44.36 60.32 -35.89
N GLN A 8 45.20 59.34 -36.27
CA GLN A 8 45.94 58.29 -35.50
C GLN A 8 45.76 58.12 -33.95
N THR A 9 46.04 56.96 -33.32
CA THR A 9 46.88 55.79 -33.75
C THR A 9 46.43 54.42 -33.19
N GLU A 10 47.03 53.36 -33.76
CA GLU A 10 47.19 51.95 -33.34
C GLU A 10 47.13 51.65 -31.81
N ALA A 11 46.55 50.55 -31.30
CA ALA A 11 46.46 49.12 -31.69
C ALA A 11 47.54 48.20 -31.10
N GLN A 12 47.11 47.18 -30.33
CA GLN A 12 47.81 45.89 -30.12
C GLN A 12 46.89 44.88 -29.40
N GLN A 13 46.80 43.65 -29.92
CA GLN A 13 46.45 42.47 -29.13
C GLN A 13 47.74 41.75 -28.73
N PRO A 14 47.77 41.12 -27.55
CA PRO A 14 48.39 39.81 -27.44
C PRO A 14 47.47 38.74 -26.82
N SER A 15 47.92 37.49 -26.92
CA SER A 15 47.13 36.27 -26.76
C SER A 15 46.88 35.80 -25.31
N GLN A 16 45.78 35.05 -25.18
CA GLN A 16 45.54 33.93 -24.26
C GLN A 16 46.29 33.85 -22.91
N ARG A 17 45.51 33.77 -21.83
CA ARG A 17 45.72 32.74 -20.79
C ARG A 17 44.42 32.03 -20.45
N SER A 18 44.45 30.70 -20.43
CA SER A 18 43.34 29.87 -19.95
C SER A 18 43.37 29.78 -18.41
N LEU A 19 42.22 29.99 -17.77
CA LEU A 19 42.03 29.75 -16.34
C LEU A 19 40.96 28.68 -16.13
N THR A 20 41.41 27.42 -16.11
CA THR A 20 40.60 26.24 -15.81
C THR A 20 40.31 26.15 -14.31
N SER A 21 39.37 26.95 -13.83
CA SER A 21 38.87 26.85 -12.45
C SER A 21 38.17 25.50 -12.23
N ARG A 22 38.82 24.60 -11.49
CA ARG A 22 38.23 23.33 -11.03
C ARG A 22 37.07 23.61 -10.05
N MET A 23 35.85 23.73 -10.56
CA MET A 23 34.68 23.46 -9.72
C MET A 23 34.62 21.96 -9.44
N GLY A 24 34.90 21.57 -8.20
CA GLY A 24 34.68 20.20 -7.74
C GLY A 24 33.20 19.82 -7.81
N PRO A 25 32.86 18.52 -7.79
CA PRO A 25 31.47 18.06 -7.88
C PRO A 25 30.71 18.44 -6.60
N GLY A 26 30.08 19.62 -6.63
CA GLY A 26 29.11 20.04 -5.62
C GLY A 26 27.98 19.03 -5.59
N SER A 27 27.91 18.23 -4.53
CA SER A 27 26.83 17.27 -4.32
C SER A 27 25.53 18.04 -4.14
N SER A 28 24.71 18.06 -5.20
CA SER A 28 23.36 18.60 -5.12
C SER A 28 22.60 17.83 -4.03
N PRO A 29 21.85 18.52 -3.15
CA PRO A 29 21.13 17.85 -2.09
C PRO A 29 20.06 16.95 -2.72
N HIS A 30 20.28 15.63 -2.66
CA HIS A 30 19.28 14.66 -3.11
C HIS A 30 17.96 14.96 -2.38
N PRO A 31 16.84 15.17 -3.11
CA PRO A 31 15.56 15.40 -2.46
C PRO A 31 15.23 14.19 -1.59
N ALA A 32 14.73 14.46 -0.37
CA ALA A 32 14.48 13.44 0.62
C ALA A 32 13.63 12.30 0.01
N THR A 33 14.19 11.08 -0.01
CA THR A 33 13.61 9.97 -0.75
C THR A 33 12.21 9.65 -0.22
N PRO A 34 11.16 9.59 -1.07
CA PRO A 34 9.84 9.15 -0.65
C PRO A 34 9.95 7.77 0.00
N ALA A 35 9.66 7.69 1.30
CA ALA A 35 9.78 6.44 2.02
C ALA A 35 8.51 5.61 1.85
N PHE A 36 8.61 4.62 0.99
CA PHE A 36 7.58 3.60 0.79
C PHE A 36 7.65 2.58 1.91
N HIS A 37 6.48 2.14 2.37
CA HIS A 37 6.38 1.08 3.35
C HIS A 37 5.39 0.03 2.86
N PHE A 38 5.77 -1.22 2.97
CA PHE A 38 4.81 -2.32 3.09
C PHE A 38 4.68 -2.69 4.55
N CYS A 39 3.50 -3.11 4.98
CA CYS A 39 3.29 -3.79 6.26
C CYS A 39 2.41 -5.02 6.03
N ALA A 40 2.81 -6.19 6.54
CA ALA A 40 2.09 -7.47 6.39
C ALA A 40 1.78 -8.12 7.75
N GLU A 41 0.58 -8.70 7.89
CA GLU A 41 0.03 -9.18 9.17
C GLU A 41 0.95 -10.19 9.90
N SER A 42 0.99 -10.14 11.23
CA SER A 42 1.87 -10.91 12.12
C SER A 42 1.06 -11.54 13.27
N PRO A 43 1.23 -12.84 13.57
CA PRO A 43 0.17 -13.60 14.26
C PRO A 43 0.00 -13.39 15.78
N ASN A 44 0.97 -12.83 16.51
CA ASN A 44 1.01 -12.91 17.98
C ASN A 44 1.50 -11.63 18.70
N ASP A 45 0.71 -10.54 18.75
CA ASP A 45 0.96 -9.43 19.73
C ASP A 45 -0.31 -8.59 20.07
N HIS A 46 -1.50 -9.15 19.90
CA HIS A 46 -2.73 -8.34 19.82
C HIS A 46 -3.35 -7.96 21.18
N ASP A 47 -3.15 -8.78 22.23
CA ASP A 47 -4.07 -8.76 23.39
C ASP A 47 -3.74 -7.73 24.49
N ARG A 48 -2.51 -7.21 24.61
CA ARG A 48 -2.15 -6.25 25.67
C ARG A 48 -2.34 -4.76 25.32
N ARG A 49 -2.39 -4.40 24.03
CA ARG A 49 -2.57 -2.99 23.60
C ARG A 49 -4.02 -2.61 23.33
N THR A 50 -4.83 -3.54 22.81
CA THR A 50 -6.24 -3.27 22.48
C THR A 50 -7.04 -2.84 23.72
N GLU A 51 -6.87 -3.52 24.86
CA GLU A 51 -7.55 -3.16 26.11
C GLU A 51 -7.17 -1.75 26.62
N MET A 52 -5.95 -1.29 26.34
CA MET A 52 -5.50 0.06 26.70
C MET A 52 -6.07 1.13 25.77
N LEU A 53 -6.18 0.84 24.46
CA LEU A 53 -6.76 1.75 23.47
C LEU A 53 -8.28 1.87 23.61
N ASP A 54 -9.00 0.77 23.86
CA ASP A 54 -10.44 0.80 24.15
C ASP A 54 -10.75 1.63 25.41
N ARG A 55 -9.93 1.51 26.47
CA ARG A 55 -10.02 2.36 27.67
C ARG A 55 -9.72 3.84 27.39
N LYS A 56 -8.79 4.14 26.48
CA LYS A 56 -8.35 5.51 26.14
C LYS A 56 -9.31 6.24 25.20
N TYR A 57 -9.95 5.52 24.26
CA TYR A 57 -10.74 6.11 23.17
C TYR A 57 -12.22 5.71 23.09
N GLY A 58 -12.69 4.75 23.90
CA GLY A 58 -14.12 4.43 24.03
C GLY A 58 -15.01 5.59 24.50
N SER A 59 -14.39 6.71 24.90
CA SER A 59 -15.00 7.95 25.38
C SER A 59 -14.94 9.12 24.39
N TYR A 60 -14.51 8.93 23.13
CA TYR A 60 -14.37 10.03 22.13
C TYR A 60 -15.73 10.56 21.60
N SER A 61 -16.54 11.10 22.52
CA SER A 61 -17.72 11.90 22.20
C SER A 61 -17.29 13.32 21.84
N ARG A 62 -17.46 13.69 20.58
CA ARG A 62 -17.41 15.07 20.12
C ARG A 62 -18.41 15.91 20.92
N THR A 63 -18.03 17.13 21.32
CA THR A 63 -19.03 18.20 21.54
C THR A 63 -19.75 18.44 20.20
N ASP A 64 -21.06 18.68 20.13
CA ASP A 64 -21.86 19.55 21.01
C ASP A 64 -23.31 19.09 21.23
N LYS A 65 -23.96 19.74 22.22
CA LYS A 65 -25.40 20.06 22.31
C LYS A 65 -26.42 19.04 21.75
N ASN A 66 -26.65 17.94 22.49
CA ASN A 66 -27.91 17.79 23.24
C ASN A 66 -27.87 16.58 24.19
N LYS A 67 -28.05 16.81 25.50
CA LYS A 67 -27.66 15.85 26.56
C LYS A 67 -28.84 15.21 27.31
N LYS A 68 -29.91 14.87 26.59
CA LYS A 68 -31.06 14.08 27.09
C LYS A 68 -31.43 13.00 26.07
N ILE A 69 -31.98 11.88 26.53
CA ILE A 69 -32.38 10.70 25.74
C ILE A 69 -31.21 9.91 25.09
N ARG A 70 -30.50 9.11 25.90
CA ARG A 70 -29.93 7.82 25.45
C ARG A 70 -30.11 6.77 26.57
N LYS A 71 -30.85 5.70 26.29
CA LYS A 71 -31.07 4.59 27.24
C LYS A 71 -29.76 3.80 27.41
N LYS A 72 -29.51 3.26 28.62
CA LYS A 72 -28.33 2.44 28.92
C LYS A 72 -28.33 1.16 28.06
N ILE A 73 -27.40 1.04 27.11
CA ILE A 73 -27.10 -0.23 26.45
C ILE A 73 -26.17 -1.03 27.35
N LYS A 74 -26.64 -2.15 27.91
CA LYS A 74 -25.75 -3.14 28.55
C LYS A 74 -25.04 -3.91 27.43
N ILE A 75 -23.74 -3.67 27.24
CA ILE A 75 -22.90 -4.50 26.37
C ILE A 75 -22.58 -5.79 27.12
N PHE A 76 -23.06 -6.93 26.62
CA PHE A 76 -22.71 -8.25 27.16
C PHE A 76 -21.30 -8.64 26.71
N THR A 77 -20.37 -8.77 27.66
CA THR A 77 -18.98 -9.19 27.44
C THR A 77 -18.86 -10.72 27.31
N SER A 78 -19.44 -11.28 26.24
CA SER A 78 -19.34 -12.72 25.96
C SER A 78 -17.89 -13.16 25.76
N HIS A 79 -17.33 -13.89 26.73
CA HIS A 79 -15.99 -14.47 26.70
C HIS A 79 -15.93 -15.67 25.74
N ASN A 80 -16.03 -15.42 24.44
CA ASN A 80 -15.94 -16.47 23.43
C ASN A 80 -14.48 -16.95 23.30
N LYS A 81 -14.24 -18.22 23.66
CA LYS A 81 -12.95 -18.91 23.45
C LYS A 81 -12.52 -18.78 21.98
N LYS A 82 -11.38 -18.14 21.73
CA LYS A 82 -10.88 -17.85 20.37
C LYS A 82 -10.58 -19.14 19.59
N THR A 83 -11.51 -19.58 18.75
CA THR A 83 -11.20 -20.54 17.68
C THR A 83 -10.25 -19.89 16.67
N LYS A 84 -9.31 -20.66 16.10
CA LYS A 84 -8.44 -20.18 15.02
C LYS A 84 -9.31 -19.79 13.82
N LYS A 85 -9.46 -18.49 13.57
CA LYS A 85 -10.09 -17.98 12.34
C LYS A 85 -9.18 -18.29 11.15
N ASN A 86 -9.46 -19.38 10.44
CA ASN A 86 -8.98 -19.59 9.07
C ASN A 86 -9.57 -18.50 8.18
N ASN A 87 -8.86 -17.38 8.07
CA ASN A 87 -9.30 -16.22 7.32
C ASN A 87 -8.90 -16.41 5.85
N ASN A 88 -9.70 -17.16 5.08
CA ASN A 88 -9.48 -17.47 3.65
C ASN A 88 -9.50 -16.22 2.72
N LYS A 89 -9.49 -15.01 3.29
CA LYS A 89 -9.60 -13.73 2.60
C LYS A 89 -8.23 -13.06 2.51
N PHE A 90 -7.70 -12.95 1.31
CA PHE A 90 -6.57 -12.05 1.05
C PHE A 90 -7.12 -10.62 0.90
N LYS A 91 -6.64 -9.71 1.75
CA LYS A 91 -7.01 -8.28 1.74
C LYS A 91 -5.78 -7.43 1.46
N LEU A 92 -5.84 -6.54 0.48
CA LEU A 92 -4.82 -5.52 0.27
C LEU A 92 -5.42 -4.12 0.43
N MET A 93 -4.74 -3.28 1.20
CA MET A 93 -5.01 -1.85 1.35
C MET A 93 -3.87 -1.06 0.70
N THR A 94 -4.19 0.00 -0.04
CA THR A 94 -3.22 1.04 -0.38
C THR A 94 -3.68 2.38 0.18
N TYR A 95 -2.75 3.17 0.71
CA TYR A 95 -3.07 4.45 1.33
C TYR A 95 -1.90 5.44 1.28
N ASN A 96 -2.12 6.57 0.61
CA ASN A 96 -1.25 7.73 0.73
C ASN A 96 -1.53 8.46 2.06
N ILE A 97 -0.61 8.32 3.03
CA ILE A 97 -0.85 8.77 4.43
C ILE A 97 -0.48 10.26 4.64
N GLN A 98 0.21 10.91 3.70
CA GLN A 98 0.59 12.32 3.77
C GLN A 98 1.26 12.70 5.11
N SER A 99 2.45 12.14 5.37
CA SER A 99 3.11 11.98 6.68
C SER A 99 2.47 10.92 7.58
N VAL A 100 3.30 10.05 8.18
CA VAL A 100 2.90 9.15 9.29
C VAL A 100 3.30 9.68 10.67
N TYR A 101 4.06 10.78 10.75
CA TYR A 101 4.41 11.40 12.03
C TYR A 101 3.13 11.79 12.79
N ASN A 102 3.04 11.40 14.06
CA ASN A 102 1.90 11.61 14.95
C ASN A 102 0.56 11.03 14.48
N LYS A 103 0.56 10.03 13.57
CA LYS A 103 -0.66 9.33 13.09
C LYS A 103 -0.67 7.82 13.38
N VAL A 104 0.23 7.33 14.23
CA VAL A 104 0.49 5.89 14.40
C VAL A 104 -0.66 5.19 15.12
N GLU A 105 -1.25 5.80 16.16
CA GLU A 105 -2.39 5.21 16.89
C GLU A 105 -3.64 5.14 15.99
N GLU A 106 -3.86 6.15 15.15
CA GLU A 106 -4.93 6.23 14.17
C GLU A 106 -4.76 5.19 13.05
N VAL A 107 -3.55 5.01 12.53
CA VAL A 107 -3.24 3.96 11.55
C VAL A 107 -3.42 2.57 12.17
N GLU A 108 -2.99 2.34 13.42
CA GLU A 108 -3.27 1.07 14.12
C GLU A 108 -4.77 0.82 14.30
N LEU A 109 -5.57 1.85 14.62
CA LEU A 109 -7.04 1.73 14.72
C LEU A 109 -7.71 1.41 13.36
N ILE A 110 -7.22 2.02 12.27
CA ILE A 110 -7.66 1.70 10.90
C ILE A 110 -7.34 0.24 10.56
N LEU A 111 -6.14 -0.23 10.92
CA LEU A 111 -5.70 -1.60 10.68
C LEU A 111 -6.51 -2.62 11.49
N GLN A 112 -6.77 -2.38 12.78
CA GLN A 112 -7.64 -3.22 13.60
C GLN A 112 -9.05 -3.36 12.99
N LYS A 113 -9.61 -2.27 12.44
CA LYS A 113 -10.96 -2.24 11.85
C LYS A 113 -11.04 -2.83 10.45
N ALA A 114 -10.06 -2.58 9.59
CA ALA A 114 -10.05 -3.04 8.20
C ALA A 114 -9.40 -4.42 8.03
N SER A 115 -8.52 -4.82 8.94
CA SER A 115 -7.71 -6.05 8.97
C SER A 115 -7.05 -6.43 7.62
N PRO A 116 -6.37 -5.52 6.90
CA PRO A 116 -5.71 -5.87 5.65
C PRO A 116 -4.58 -6.87 5.88
N THR A 117 -4.44 -7.87 5.01
CA THR A 117 -3.31 -8.81 5.02
C THR A 117 -2.02 -8.09 4.61
N VAL A 118 -2.15 -7.14 3.69
CA VAL A 118 -1.06 -6.31 3.15
C VAL A 118 -1.49 -4.85 3.10
N LEU A 119 -0.66 -3.97 3.65
CA LEU A 119 -0.77 -2.52 3.56
C LEU A 119 0.36 -1.96 2.68
N CYS A 120 0.02 -1.13 1.70
CA CYS A 120 0.95 -0.29 0.93
C CYS A 120 0.78 1.17 1.38
N LEU A 121 1.82 1.80 1.93
CA LEU A 121 1.81 3.23 2.26
C LEU A 121 2.63 4.06 1.26
N GLN A 122 2.09 5.25 0.95
CA GLN A 122 2.75 6.32 0.17
C GLN A 122 2.91 7.59 1.02
N GLU A 123 3.83 8.49 0.64
CA GLU A 123 4.16 9.76 1.32
C GLU A 123 4.31 9.68 2.85
N THR A 124 4.96 8.65 3.40
CA THR A 124 5.09 8.53 4.88
C THR A 124 5.95 9.63 5.54
N HIS A 125 6.72 10.39 4.76
CA HIS A 125 7.66 11.44 5.18
C HIS A 125 8.79 11.00 6.13
N LEU A 126 8.95 9.69 6.36
CA LEU A 126 10.02 9.14 7.17
C LEU A 126 11.36 9.19 6.41
N SER A 127 12.42 9.73 7.02
CA SER A 127 13.75 9.85 6.40
C SER A 127 14.68 8.66 6.71
N GLN A 128 15.88 8.63 6.13
CA GLN A 128 16.94 7.67 6.50
C GLN A 128 17.37 7.76 7.97
N LYS A 129 17.13 8.92 8.63
CA LYS A 129 17.46 9.16 10.04
C LYS A 129 16.37 8.71 11.02
N THR A 130 15.17 8.35 10.56
CA THR A 130 14.11 7.89 11.47
C THR A 130 14.36 6.47 11.94
N SER A 131 13.78 6.12 13.09
CA SER A 131 13.50 4.73 13.42
C SER A 131 12.66 4.06 12.32
N LEU A 132 12.69 2.72 12.31
CA LEU A 132 11.80 1.93 11.47
C LEU A 132 10.35 2.07 11.96
N LEU A 133 9.41 2.25 11.04
CA LEU A 133 7.98 2.20 11.32
C LEU A 133 7.61 0.83 11.89
N ARG A 134 6.90 0.83 13.02
CA ARG A 134 6.33 -0.37 13.63
C ARG A 134 4.84 -0.13 13.80
N LEU A 135 4.03 -1.04 13.28
CA LEU A 135 2.58 -1.06 13.46
C LEU A 135 2.23 -2.38 14.15
N SER A 136 1.48 -2.31 15.24
CA SER A 136 1.12 -3.46 16.07
C SER A 136 0.43 -4.55 15.23
N GLY A 137 0.93 -5.78 15.33
CA GLY A 137 0.44 -6.90 14.51
C GLY A 137 0.92 -6.91 13.06
N TYR A 138 1.92 -6.11 12.66
CA TYR A 138 2.46 -6.12 11.29
C TYR A 138 4.00 -6.16 11.22
N THR A 139 4.55 -6.93 10.28
CA THR A 139 5.95 -6.79 9.82
C THR A 139 6.00 -5.69 8.77
N CYS A 140 6.76 -4.61 9.01
CA CYS A 140 6.96 -3.55 8.03
C CYS A 140 8.31 -3.63 7.31
N VAL A 141 8.33 -3.26 6.03
CA VAL A 141 9.50 -3.23 5.13
C VAL A 141 9.54 -1.86 4.46
N GLU A 142 10.67 -1.16 4.54
CA GLU A 142 10.84 0.21 4.05
C GLU A 142 11.79 0.27 2.84
N SER A 143 11.60 1.25 1.95
CA SER A 143 12.51 1.52 0.82
C SER A 143 13.95 1.88 1.22
N LYS A 144 14.22 2.09 2.52
CA LYS A 144 15.49 2.61 3.08
C LYS A 144 16.53 1.56 3.44
N LYS A 145 16.13 0.29 3.69
CA LYS A 145 17.03 -0.75 4.23
C LYS A 145 16.67 -2.13 3.69
N LYS A 146 17.67 -2.83 3.14
CA LYS A 146 17.55 -4.21 2.63
C LYS A 146 17.00 -5.15 3.72
N PHE A 147 15.74 -5.58 3.57
CA PHE A 147 15.06 -6.38 4.59
C PHE A 147 15.12 -7.90 4.31
N ASN A 148 15.69 -8.65 5.26
CA ASN A 148 15.87 -10.10 5.18
C ASN A 148 14.89 -10.88 6.08
N LYS A 149 13.71 -11.18 5.52
CA LYS A 149 12.67 -12.13 6.00
C LYS A 149 11.94 -11.82 7.31
N SER A 150 10.72 -12.36 7.39
CA SER A 150 9.89 -12.38 8.61
C SER A 150 9.70 -13.80 9.16
N ARG A 151 9.36 -13.89 10.46
CA ARG A 151 8.89 -15.13 11.12
C ARG A 151 7.35 -15.18 11.24
N SER A 152 6.63 -14.31 10.51
CA SER A 152 5.17 -14.30 10.41
C SER A 152 4.62 -15.52 9.64
N ALA A 153 3.30 -15.73 9.71
CA ALA A 153 2.54 -16.60 8.80
C ALA A 153 2.67 -16.20 7.32
N TRP A 154 3.02 -14.94 7.05
CA TRP A 154 3.41 -14.43 5.73
C TRP A 154 4.88 -13.97 5.76
N ASP A 155 5.77 -14.65 5.03
CA ASP A 155 7.17 -14.21 4.88
C ASP A 155 7.25 -13.11 3.82
N ILE A 156 7.70 -11.92 4.22
CA ILE A 156 7.88 -10.75 3.36
C ILE A 156 9.37 -10.47 3.16
N SER A 157 9.76 -10.28 1.91
CA SER A 157 11.13 -9.93 1.52
C SER A 157 11.11 -8.87 0.43
N GLU A 158 11.98 -7.87 0.51
CA GLU A 158 12.23 -6.94 -0.58
C GLU A 158 12.70 -7.67 -1.86
N LEU A 159 12.33 -7.14 -3.03
CA LEU A 159 12.88 -7.55 -4.33
C LEU A 159 13.58 -6.39 -5.05
N ARG A 160 13.08 -5.16 -4.92
CA ARG A 160 13.64 -3.93 -5.49
C ARG A 160 13.05 -2.71 -4.79
N SER A 161 13.85 -1.65 -4.65
CA SER A 161 13.46 -0.35 -4.10
C SER A 161 13.97 0.76 -5.03
N GLU A 162 13.12 1.72 -5.36
CA GLU A 162 13.41 2.85 -6.26
C GLU A 162 12.75 4.14 -5.75
N TYR A 163 13.12 5.31 -6.29
CA TYR A 163 12.65 6.61 -5.82
C TYR A 163 11.12 6.81 -5.81
N SER A 164 10.38 6.10 -6.67
CA SER A 164 8.93 6.27 -6.87
C SER A 164 8.12 4.98 -6.78
N TRP A 165 8.77 3.85 -6.49
CA TRP A 165 8.13 2.55 -6.34
C TRP A 165 9.03 1.57 -5.59
N MET A 166 8.42 0.56 -4.96
CA MET A 166 9.15 -0.58 -4.40
C MET A 166 8.38 -1.89 -4.60
N THR A 167 9.09 -3.00 -4.63
CA THR A 167 8.52 -4.34 -4.82
C THR A 167 8.94 -5.27 -3.69
N VAL A 168 7.97 -5.98 -3.12
CA VAL A 168 8.19 -7.11 -2.21
C VAL A 168 7.68 -8.42 -2.82
N LYS A 169 8.25 -9.52 -2.36
CA LYS A 169 7.69 -10.86 -2.46
C LYS A 169 7.09 -11.22 -1.12
N ILE A 170 5.81 -11.58 -1.14
CA ILE A 170 5.03 -12.07 -0.01
C ILE A 170 4.80 -13.57 -0.22
N THR A 171 5.11 -14.39 0.78
CA THR A 171 5.01 -15.86 0.70
C THR A 171 4.06 -16.38 1.78
N SER A 172 2.94 -16.99 1.36
CA SER A 172 2.04 -17.71 2.25
C SER A 172 2.51 -19.15 2.46
N LYS A 173 2.10 -19.77 3.56
CA LYS A 173 2.04 -21.24 3.68
C LYS A 173 0.57 -21.65 3.72
N LEU A 174 0.10 -22.32 2.68
CA LEU A 174 -1.26 -22.84 2.58
C LEU A 174 -1.47 -24.00 3.58
N ALA A 175 -2.73 -24.34 3.86
CA ALA A 175 -3.07 -25.46 4.74
C ALA A 175 -2.53 -26.82 4.25
N SER A 176 -2.37 -26.97 2.93
CA SER A 176 -1.71 -28.11 2.26
C SER A 176 -0.18 -28.16 2.44
N GLY A 177 0.41 -27.19 3.15
CA GLY A 177 1.85 -27.04 3.30
C GLY A 177 2.55 -26.36 2.11
N ALA A 178 1.88 -26.26 0.96
CA ALA A 178 2.36 -25.57 -0.24
C ALA A 178 2.62 -24.08 0.01
N LYS A 179 3.55 -23.49 -0.76
CA LYS A 179 3.98 -22.09 -0.61
C LYS A 179 3.53 -21.23 -1.78
N GLU A 180 2.48 -20.45 -1.55
CA GLU A 180 2.02 -19.45 -2.50
C GLU A 180 2.88 -18.18 -2.44
N LYS A 181 3.21 -17.61 -3.59
CA LYS A 181 4.07 -16.42 -3.72
C LYS A 181 3.32 -15.33 -4.49
N ILE A 182 3.19 -14.16 -3.88
CA ILE A 182 2.59 -12.97 -4.48
C ILE A 182 3.67 -11.88 -4.52
N ILE A 183 3.86 -11.27 -5.69
CA ILE A 183 4.72 -10.10 -5.85
C ILE A 183 3.80 -8.87 -5.73
N VAL A 184 4.12 -7.96 -4.80
CA VAL A 184 3.36 -6.71 -4.64
C VAL A 184 4.29 -5.54 -4.93
N VAL A 185 3.85 -4.66 -5.81
CA VAL A 185 4.51 -3.40 -6.17
C VAL A 185 3.69 -2.25 -5.59
N ASN A 186 4.34 -1.42 -4.77
CA ASN A 186 3.81 -0.18 -4.18
C ASN A 186 4.36 1.00 -4.99
N ILE A 187 3.50 1.91 -5.45
CA ILE A 187 3.89 3.07 -6.26
C ILE A 187 3.37 4.39 -5.68
N HIS A 188 4.11 5.47 -5.93
CA HIS A 188 3.62 6.84 -5.79
C HIS A 188 4.10 7.62 -7.02
N THR A 189 3.18 7.86 -7.94
CA THR A 189 3.48 8.47 -9.24
C THR A 189 3.86 9.95 -9.08
N PRO A 190 5.10 10.35 -9.41
CA PRO A 190 5.55 11.74 -9.27
C PRO A 190 4.67 12.73 -10.04
N HIS A 191 4.52 13.96 -9.53
CA HIS A 191 3.72 14.98 -10.21
C HIS A 191 4.32 15.38 -11.57
N LEU A 192 5.65 15.54 -11.63
CA LEU A 192 6.39 15.96 -12.83
C LEU A 192 6.32 14.90 -13.96
N SER A 193 6.02 15.36 -15.18
CA SER A 193 5.77 14.51 -16.36
C SER A 193 6.95 13.64 -16.76
N SER A 194 8.19 14.16 -16.71
CA SER A 194 9.41 13.40 -17.02
C SER A 194 9.61 12.23 -16.05
N HIS A 195 9.54 12.51 -14.74
CA HIS A 195 9.67 11.50 -13.69
C HIS A 195 8.53 10.46 -13.74
N LYS A 196 7.29 10.93 -13.99
CA LYS A 196 6.11 10.08 -14.23
C LYS A 196 6.32 9.12 -15.40
N ASN A 197 6.82 9.61 -16.53
CA ASN A 197 7.08 8.77 -17.71
C ASN A 197 8.24 7.80 -17.49
N ARG A 198 9.32 8.24 -16.82
CA ARG A 198 10.46 7.39 -16.44
C ARG A 198 10.01 6.22 -15.54
N MET A 199 9.33 6.51 -14.42
CA MET A 199 8.79 5.49 -13.52
C MET A 199 7.88 4.49 -14.27
N LYS A 200 7.01 4.99 -15.15
CA LYS A 200 6.09 4.15 -15.92
C LYS A 200 6.81 3.20 -16.88
N LYS A 201 7.97 3.59 -17.43
CA LYS A 201 8.85 2.74 -18.23
C LYS A 201 9.57 1.70 -17.36
N GLU A 202 10.20 2.13 -16.26
CA GLU A 202 10.95 1.25 -15.34
C GLU A 202 10.06 0.12 -14.78
N ILE A 203 8.84 0.44 -14.36
CA ILE A 203 7.86 -0.55 -13.87
C ILE A 203 7.43 -1.50 -14.99
N GLN A 204 7.14 -0.97 -16.19
CA GLN A 204 6.75 -1.79 -17.35
C GLN A 204 7.84 -2.79 -17.70
N GLU A 205 9.08 -2.35 -17.85
CA GLU A 205 10.23 -3.22 -18.16
C GLU A 205 10.46 -4.26 -17.06
N TYR A 206 10.38 -3.85 -15.79
CA TYR A 206 10.51 -4.76 -14.65
C TYR A 206 9.43 -5.85 -14.63
N LEU A 207 8.15 -5.48 -14.77
CA LEU A 207 7.04 -6.44 -14.75
C LEU A 207 7.02 -7.35 -15.99
N GLN A 208 7.34 -6.81 -17.18
CA GLN A 208 7.55 -7.63 -18.37
C GLN A 208 8.68 -8.64 -18.16
N ASN A 209 9.84 -8.20 -17.62
CA ASN A 209 10.97 -9.09 -17.36
C ASN A 209 10.68 -10.14 -16.26
N LEU A 210 9.76 -9.86 -15.33
CA LEU A 210 9.25 -10.89 -14.42
C LEU A 210 8.44 -11.96 -15.16
N ILE A 211 7.55 -11.59 -16.09
CA ILE A 211 6.60 -12.52 -16.72
C ILE A 211 7.19 -13.25 -17.95
N LYS A 212 8.14 -12.64 -18.69
CA LYS A 212 8.79 -13.20 -19.90
C LYS A 212 9.25 -14.67 -19.77
N LYS A 213 9.57 -15.14 -18.57
CA LYS A 213 9.96 -16.53 -18.28
C LYS A 213 8.77 -17.53 -18.25
N LYS A 214 7.71 -17.28 -19.05
CA LYS A 214 6.42 -18.02 -19.07
C LYS A 214 5.84 -18.33 -17.68
N SER A 215 6.08 -17.46 -16.69
CA SER A 215 5.77 -17.77 -15.28
C SER A 215 4.40 -17.25 -14.86
N ASP A 216 3.63 -18.10 -14.20
CA ASP A 216 2.35 -17.92 -13.49
C ASP A 216 2.35 -16.87 -12.35
N LYS A 217 3.34 -15.96 -12.32
CA LYS A 217 3.59 -15.06 -11.19
C LYS A 217 2.36 -14.23 -10.87
N LYS A 218 1.85 -14.45 -9.66
CA LYS A 218 0.82 -13.64 -9.02
C LYS A 218 1.41 -12.26 -8.72
N ILE A 219 0.92 -11.22 -9.39
CA ILE A 219 1.42 -9.85 -9.27
C ILE A 219 0.27 -8.92 -8.92
N ILE A 220 0.52 -8.01 -7.98
CA ILE A 220 -0.35 -6.88 -7.65
C ILE A 220 0.47 -5.60 -7.79
N LEU A 221 -0.09 -4.61 -8.48
CA LEU A 221 0.43 -3.25 -8.62
C LEU A 221 -0.58 -2.31 -7.95
N ALA A 222 -0.18 -1.67 -6.84
CA ALA A 222 -1.05 -0.82 -6.03
C ALA A 222 -0.32 0.47 -5.62
N GLY A 223 -1.06 1.53 -5.32
CA GLY A 223 -0.46 2.80 -4.91
C GLY A 223 -1.29 4.02 -5.31
N ASP A 224 -0.69 5.20 -5.16
CA ASP A 224 -1.15 6.42 -5.81
C ASP A 224 -0.61 6.45 -7.24
N PHE A 225 -1.49 6.27 -8.22
CA PHE A 225 -1.10 6.30 -9.63
C PHE A 225 -1.06 7.73 -10.18
N ASN A 226 -1.61 8.73 -9.48
CA ASN A 226 -1.79 10.10 -9.95
C ASN A 226 -2.35 10.15 -11.40
N MET A 227 -3.30 9.26 -11.68
CA MET A 227 -3.95 9.01 -12.96
C MET A 227 -5.39 8.55 -12.71
N ASP A 228 -6.34 9.03 -13.51
CA ASP A 228 -7.73 8.56 -13.49
C ASP A 228 -7.86 7.10 -13.98
N PRO A 229 -8.98 6.40 -13.72
CA PRO A 229 -9.15 5.00 -14.10
C PRO A 229 -8.88 4.71 -15.58
N LYS A 230 -9.26 5.60 -16.50
CA LYS A 230 -9.06 5.44 -17.95
C LYS A 230 -7.57 5.52 -18.30
N LYS A 231 -6.83 6.50 -17.76
CA LYS A 231 -5.37 6.60 -17.94
C LYS A 231 -4.62 5.43 -17.28
N THR A 232 -5.09 4.92 -16.15
CA THR A 232 -4.53 3.73 -15.49
C THR A 232 -4.73 2.46 -16.33
N ILE A 233 -5.95 2.19 -16.81
CA ILE A 233 -6.27 1.05 -17.68
C ILE A 233 -5.44 1.13 -18.98
N ASN A 234 -5.39 2.30 -19.62
CA ASN A 234 -4.59 2.49 -20.83
C ASN A 234 -3.08 2.30 -20.61
N TRP A 235 -2.56 2.47 -19.40
CA TRP A 235 -1.15 2.19 -19.08
C TRP A 235 -0.90 0.70 -18.84
N ILE A 236 -1.70 0.04 -18.00
CA ILE A 236 -1.50 -1.38 -17.67
C ILE A 236 -1.75 -2.28 -18.90
N ASN A 237 -2.69 -1.92 -19.78
CA ASN A 237 -2.90 -2.62 -21.05
C ASN A 237 -1.67 -2.50 -21.96
N LYS A 238 -1.04 -1.31 -22.03
CA LYS A 238 0.19 -1.07 -22.82
C LYS A 238 1.42 -1.83 -22.29
N MET A 239 1.39 -2.36 -21.07
CA MET A 239 2.44 -3.26 -20.59
C MET A 239 2.38 -4.64 -21.26
N GLY A 240 1.21 -5.07 -21.79
CA GLY A 240 1.06 -6.38 -22.43
C GLY A 240 1.15 -7.58 -21.47
N ILE A 241 0.90 -7.38 -20.16
CA ILE A 241 1.11 -8.40 -19.11
C ILE A 241 -0.18 -8.89 -18.41
N GLY A 242 -1.36 -8.52 -18.91
CA GLY A 242 -2.64 -9.00 -18.33
C GLY A 242 -3.03 -8.43 -16.97
N LEU A 243 -2.46 -7.29 -16.54
CA LEU A 243 -2.89 -6.58 -15.33
C LEU A 243 -4.31 -6.03 -15.49
N THR A 244 -5.22 -6.42 -14.60
CA THR A 244 -6.60 -5.92 -14.54
C THR A 244 -6.77 -5.00 -13.32
N ARG A 245 -7.33 -3.80 -13.52
CA ARG A 245 -7.66 -2.85 -12.44
C ARG A 245 -8.94 -3.29 -11.71
N THR A 246 -8.93 -3.33 -10.38
CA THR A 246 -10.14 -3.61 -9.59
C THR A 246 -11.12 -2.43 -9.69
N SER A 247 -12.41 -2.71 -9.97
CA SER A 247 -13.44 -1.66 -9.91
C SER A 247 -13.79 -1.30 -8.47
N VAL A 248 -13.98 -0.01 -8.21
CA VAL A 248 -14.27 0.57 -6.91
C VAL A 248 -15.58 1.34 -7.06
N ASN A 249 -16.65 0.83 -6.45
CA ASN A 249 -18.02 1.24 -6.77
C ASN A 249 -18.70 2.08 -5.67
N ASN A 250 -18.07 2.25 -4.50
CA ASN A 250 -18.66 2.95 -3.35
C ASN A 250 -18.25 4.44 -3.22
N ALA A 251 -17.45 4.95 -4.15
CA ALA A 251 -16.94 6.34 -4.15
C ALA A 251 -16.55 6.78 -5.57
N LEU A 252 -16.73 8.07 -5.87
CA LEU A 252 -16.30 8.67 -7.14
C LEU A 252 -14.79 8.95 -7.18
N GLY A 253 -14.14 9.04 -6.01
CA GLY A 253 -12.73 9.35 -5.88
C GLY A 253 -12.08 8.77 -4.62
N SER A 254 -10.76 8.83 -4.60
CA SER A 254 -9.88 8.39 -3.52
C SER A 254 -9.16 9.54 -2.83
N ARG A 255 -9.25 10.77 -3.36
CA ARG A 255 -8.64 11.98 -2.80
C ARG A 255 -9.64 13.12 -2.68
N MET A 256 -9.57 13.89 -1.60
CA MET A 256 -10.32 15.13 -1.38
C MET A 256 -9.80 16.28 -2.25
N LYS A 257 -10.68 17.25 -2.53
CA LYS A 257 -10.35 18.55 -3.14
C LYS A 257 -11.12 19.63 -2.38
N GLY A 258 -10.49 20.22 -1.36
CA GLY A 258 -11.21 21.02 -0.38
C GLY A 258 -12.22 20.15 0.38
N THR A 259 -13.48 20.57 0.43
CA THR A 259 -14.57 19.86 1.13
C THR A 259 -15.21 18.72 0.33
N ALA A 260 -14.85 18.53 -0.95
CA ALA A 260 -15.48 17.55 -1.85
C ALA A 260 -14.56 16.36 -2.15
N ILE A 261 -15.15 15.16 -2.36
CA ILE A 261 -14.42 14.01 -2.91
C ILE A 261 -14.08 14.30 -4.38
N GLY A 262 -12.79 14.27 -4.70
CA GLY A 262 -12.23 14.55 -6.03
C GLY A 262 -12.04 13.30 -6.88
N ARG A 263 -10.82 13.10 -7.39
CA ARG A 263 -10.50 12.07 -8.39
C ARG A 263 -10.22 10.71 -7.77
N MET A 264 -10.54 9.63 -8.49
CA MET A 264 -10.02 8.29 -8.21
C MET A 264 -8.62 8.16 -8.82
N ILE A 265 -7.58 8.25 -7.99
CA ILE A 265 -6.17 8.17 -8.43
C ILE A 265 -5.36 7.09 -7.73
N ASP A 266 -5.82 6.62 -6.57
CA ASP A 266 -5.30 5.45 -5.88
C ASP A 266 -5.99 4.20 -6.47
N HIS A 267 -5.21 3.21 -6.90
CA HIS A 267 -5.76 2.00 -7.53
C HIS A 267 -5.06 0.74 -7.04
N ILE A 268 -5.72 -0.38 -7.31
CA ILE A 268 -5.17 -1.73 -7.18
C ILE A 268 -5.38 -2.44 -8.54
N CYS A 269 -4.32 -3.03 -9.07
CA CYS A 269 -4.31 -3.80 -10.31
C CYS A 269 -3.67 -5.17 -10.04
N SER A 270 -4.18 -6.24 -10.64
CA SER A 270 -3.68 -7.60 -10.37
C SER A 270 -3.69 -8.51 -11.60
N VAL A 271 -2.79 -9.50 -11.62
CA VAL A 271 -2.74 -10.59 -12.60
C VAL A 271 -2.36 -11.92 -11.93
N ASN A 272 -2.85 -13.03 -12.48
CA ASN A 272 -2.63 -14.41 -12.01
C ASN A 272 -3.03 -14.71 -10.56
N LEU A 273 -3.86 -13.87 -9.92
CA LEU A 273 -4.47 -14.23 -8.63
C LEU A 273 -5.49 -15.35 -8.83
N HIS A 274 -5.17 -16.57 -8.41
CA HIS A 274 -6.12 -17.70 -8.31
C HIS A 274 -7.08 -17.55 -7.11
N PHE A 275 -7.39 -16.31 -6.74
CA PHE A 275 -8.35 -15.97 -5.70
C PHE A 275 -9.56 -15.34 -6.36
N GLN A 276 -10.77 -15.75 -5.96
CA GLN A 276 -12.00 -15.11 -6.41
C GLN A 276 -12.04 -13.66 -5.89
N PHE A 277 -12.06 -12.68 -6.79
CA PHE A 277 -12.25 -11.28 -6.44
C PHE A 277 -13.67 -11.06 -5.89
N ILE A 278 -13.77 -10.39 -4.75
CA ILE A 278 -15.04 -10.13 -4.05
C ILE A 278 -15.47 -8.67 -4.19
N GLY A 279 -14.51 -7.74 -4.24
CA GLY A 279 -14.80 -6.32 -4.41
C GLY A 279 -13.66 -5.42 -3.93
N ALA A 280 -13.72 -4.15 -4.33
CA ALA A 280 -12.82 -3.10 -3.87
C ALA A 280 -13.61 -1.83 -3.47
N SER A 281 -13.10 -1.11 -2.47
CA SER A 281 -13.83 -0.01 -1.81
C SER A 281 -12.90 1.04 -1.18
N VAL A 282 -13.38 2.28 -1.13
CA VAL A 282 -12.73 3.40 -0.42
C VAL A 282 -13.23 3.48 1.02
N ILE A 283 -12.33 3.63 1.99
CA ILE A 283 -12.66 3.90 3.39
C ILE A 283 -12.86 5.41 3.59
N LYS A 284 -14.07 5.90 3.31
CA LYS A 284 -14.44 7.34 3.37
C LYS A 284 -14.57 7.94 4.78
N ASN A 285 -14.41 7.14 5.84
CA ASN A 285 -14.47 7.58 7.24
C ASN A 285 -13.10 7.57 7.92
N VAL A 286 -12.06 7.88 7.15
CA VAL A 286 -10.68 8.11 7.58
C VAL A 286 -10.32 9.52 7.13
N ASP A 287 -9.97 10.37 8.08
CA ASP A 287 -9.79 11.82 7.90
C ASP A 287 -8.43 12.24 8.51
N ILE A 288 -7.37 11.57 8.06
CA ILE A 288 -5.98 11.77 8.53
C ILE A 288 -4.99 12.03 7.38
N SER A 289 -5.49 12.22 6.16
CA SER A 289 -4.76 12.53 4.92
C SER A 289 -5.76 13.14 3.94
N ASP A 290 -5.32 13.92 2.95
CA ASP A 290 -6.21 14.32 1.86
C ASP A 290 -6.53 13.18 0.86
N HIS A 291 -5.88 12.02 1.01
CA HIS A 291 -6.29 10.75 0.41
C HIS A 291 -7.10 9.87 1.38
N PHE A 292 -7.84 8.90 0.82
CA PHE A 292 -8.56 7.84 1.55
C PHE A 292 -7.94 6.46 1.26
N PRO A 293 -7.94 5.53 2.23
CA PRO A 293 -7.51 4.15 1.97
C PRO A 293 -8.39 3.45 0.94
N VAL A 294 -7.76 2.79 -0.04
CA VAL A 294 -8.45 1.92 -1.02
C VAL A 294 -8.14 0.46 -0.72
N ASN A 295 -9.18 -0.33 -0.49
CA ASN A 295 -9.11 -1.76 -0.22
C ASN A 295 -9.50 -2.59 -1.44
N SER A 296 -8.90 -3.77 -1.58
CA SER A 296 -9.39 -4.88 -2.43
C SER A 296 -9.41 -6.18 -1.63
N VAL A 297 -10.42 -7.02 -1.89
CA VAL A 297 -10.64 -8.29 -1.19
C VAL A 297 -10.82 -9.43 -2.19
N TRP A 298 -10.10 -10.53 -1.94
CA TRP A 298 -10.26 -11.78 -2.66
C TRP A 298 -10.39 -12.97 -1.69
N ILE A 299 -10.97 -14.09 -2.13
CA ILE A 299 -11.07 -15.35 -1.36
C ILE A 299 -10.27 -16.45 -2.08
N ASN A 300 -9.49 -17.24 -1.34
CA ASN A 300 -8.90 -18.47 -1.87
C ASN A 300 -9.98 -19.58 -1.90
N SER A 301 -10.34 -20.01 -3.11
CA SER A 301 -11.38 -21.01 -3.40
C SER A 301 -10.96 -22.46 -3.13
N GLU A 302 -9.65 -22.76 -3.11
CA GLU A 302 -9.14 -24.09 -2.79
C GLU A 302 -9.48 -24.48 -1.35
N ILE A 303 -9.33 -23.53 -0.42
CA ILE A 303 -9.54 -23.75 1.03
C ILE A 303 -11.02 -23.99 1.34
N THR A 304 -11.95 -23.34 0.63
CA THR A 304 -13.40 -23.63 0.76
C THR A 304 -13.73 -25.08 0.40
N SER A 305 -13.17 -25.61 -0.68
CA SER A 305 -13.41 -27.01 -1.10
C SER A 305 -12.97 -28.04 -0.05
N TYR A 306 -11.92 -27.74 0.73
CA TYR A 306 -11.43 -28.59 1.80
C TYR A 306 -12.27 -28.48 3.08
N ALA A 307 -12.76 -27.28 3.39
CA ALA A 307 -13.69 -27.03 4.50
C ALA A 307 -15.08 -27.64 4.29
N GLU A 308 -15.50 -27.83 3.03
CA GLU A 308 -16.74 -28.51 2.67
C GLU A 308 -16.58 -30.04 2.73
N LYS A 309 -15.49 -30.59 2.17
CA LYS A 309 -15.19 -32.04 2.23
C LYS A 309 -15.02 -32.58 3.65
N THR A 310 -14.63 -31.72 4.59
CA THR A 310 -14.51 -32.07 6.03
C THR A 310 -15.84 -32.00 6.79
N LYS A 311 -16.91 -31.45 6.20
CA LYS A 311 -18.28 -31.54 6.73
C LYS A 311 -19.03 -32.79 6.25
N LYS A 312 -18.37 -33.95 6.23
CA LYS A 312 -19.09 -35.22 6.23
C LYS A 312 -19.77 -35.38 7.59
N ILE A 313 -21.07 -35.11 7.63
CA ILE A 313 -21.94 -35.43 8.76
C ILE A 313 -21.87 -36.94 8.98
N ASP A 314 -21.40 -37.37 10.16
CA ASP A 314 -21.44 -38.79 10.51
C ASP A 314 -22.89 -39.17 10.83
N ARG A 315 -23.50 -39.96 9.94
CA ARG A 315 -24.88 -40.41 10.08
C ARG A 315 -25.08 -41.32 11.29
N LYS A 316 -24.01 -41.93 11.85
CA LYS A 316 -24.08 -42.73 13.08
C LYS A 316 -24.37 -41.90 14.34
N LEU A 317 -24.17 -40.58 14.29
CA LEU A 317 -24.48 -39.66 15.39
C LEU A 317 -25.86 -38.99 15.27
N ILE A 318 -26.68 -39.40 14.28
CA ILE A 318 -28.03 -38.85 14.05
C ILE A 318 -29.14 -39.81 14.51
N THR A 319 -28.85 -41.10 14.70
CA THR A 319 -29.73 -42.03 15.42
C THR A 319 -29.70 -41.75 16.93
N VAL A 320 -30.44 -40.72 17.34
CA VAL A 320 -30.96 -40.60 18.71
C VAL A 320 -32.02 -41.69 18.89
N GLU A 321 -32.07 -42.31 20.07
CA GLU A 321 -33.04 -43.36 20.40
C GLU A 321 -34.48 -42.82 20.25
N ALA A 322 -35.25 -43.40 19.32
CA ALA A 322 -36.67 -43.05 19.11
C ALA A 322 -37.63 -43.95 19.91
N ASP A 323 -37.11 -45.01 20.55
CA ASP A 323 -37.88 -46.05 21.22
C ASP A 323 -37.97 -45.80 22.73
N LYS A 324 -38.77 -44.80 23.16
CA LYS A 324 -39.18 -44.57 24.57
C LYS A 324 -40.27 -43.48 24.75
N ILE A 325 -41.46 -43.69 24.18
CA ILE A 325 -42.74 -43.18 24.70
C ILE A 325 -43.75 -44.32 24.61
#